data_AF-Q9ZSX6-F1
#
_entry.id   AF-Q9ZSX6-F1
#
_cell.length_a   1.000
_cell.length_b   1.000
_cell.length_c   1.000
_cell.angle_alpha   90.00
_cell.angle_beta   90.00
_cell.angle_gamma   90.00
#
_symmetry.space_group_name_H-M   'P 1'
#
loop_
_entity.id
_entity.type
_entity.pdbx_description
1 polymer ?
#
loop_
_entity_poly.entity_id
_entity_poly.type
_entity_poly.pdbx_seq_one_letter_code
_entity_poly.pdbx_strand_id
1 'polypeptide(L)'
;PCNPLGTIIDRDTLAESLKFTNFKGIHLICDEIYSATVFSEPGFVSIAEVVQQAQHAEEPINLDLVHIVYSLSKDLGFPGFRVGVIYSYNDRVVNCARKMSSFGLV
;
A
#
# COMPACT_ATOMS: atom_id res chain seq x y z
N PRO A 1 -4.55 -7.59 2.31
CA PRO A 1 -5.12 -8.61 3.22
C PRO A 1 -4.15 -8.97 4.34
N CYS A 2 -4.65 -9.27 5.53
CA CYS A 2 -3.84 -9.48 6.74
C CYS A 2 -3.26 -10.90 6.82
N ASN A 3 -2.02 -11.01 7.28
CA ASN A 3 -1.34 -12.26 7.58
C ASN A 3 -1.07 -12.32 9.11
N PRO A 4 -1.39 -13.41 9.84
CA PRO A 4 -1.90 -14.72 9.39
C PRO A 4 -3.42 -14.84 9.32
N LEU A 5 -4.17 -13.78 9.64
CA LEU A 5 -5.63 -13.83 9.80
C LEU A 5 -6.39 -14.11 8.50
N GLY A 6 -5.81 -13.81 7.34
CA GLY A 6 -6.48 -13.94 6.04
C GLY A 6 -7.66 -12.98 5.86
N THR A 7 -7.84 -12.02 6.77
CA THR A 7 -8.95 -11.07 6.73
C THR A 7 -8.64 -9.90 5.81
N ILE A 8 -9.69 -9.36 5.21
CA ILE A 8 -9.65 -8.14 4.41
C ILE A 8 -10.02 -6.99 5.34
N ILE A 9 -9.30 -5.87 5.23
CA ILE A 9 -9.63 -4.65 5.95
C ILE A 9 -10.73 -3.94 5.17
N ASP A 10 -11.80 -3.55 5.86
CA ASP A 10 -12.88 -2.79 5.24
C ASP A 10 -12.47 -1.36 4.87
N ARG A 11 -13.21 -0.77 3.94
CA ARG A 11 -12.94 0.57 3.41
C ARG A 11 -12.98 1.64 4.51
N ASP A 12 -13.92 1.53 5.44
CA ASP A 12 -14.13 2.55 6.48
C ASP A 12 -12.96 2.54 7.47
N THR A 13 -12.50 1.37 7.90
CA THR A 13 -11.31 1.21 8.76
C THR A 13 -10.05 1.73 8.07
N LEU A 14 -9.87 1.50 6.76
CA LEU A 14 -8.76 2.08 6.00
C LEU A 14 -8.84 3.61 5.93
N ALA A 15 -10.04 4.16 5.73
CA ALA A 15 -10.26 5.60 5.70
C ALA A 15 -10.01 6.25 7.07
N GLU A 16 -10.43 5.62 8.16
CA GLU A 16 -10.14 6.07 9.52
C GLU A 16 -8.65 6.02 9.83
N SER A 17 -7.96 4.96 9.40
CA SER A 17 -6.50 4.83 9.55
C SER A 17 -5.77 5.91 8.77
N LEU A 18 -6.21 6.23 7.54
CA LEU A 18 -5.68 7.33 6.75
C LEU A 18 -5.88 8.68 7.43
N LYS A 19 -7.09 8.95 7.95
CA LYS A 19 -7.38 10.19 8.69
C LYS A 19 -6.52 10.31 9.96
N PHE A 20 -6.40 9.23 10.73
CA PHE A 20 -5.60 9.21 11.95
C PHE A 20 -4.12 9.47 11.66
N THR A 21 -3.55 8.79 10.67
CA THR A 21 -2.14 8.97 10.30
C THR A 21 -1.86 10.37 9.75
N ASN A 22 -2.77 10.90 8.91
CA ASN A 22 -2.71 12.27 8.42
C ASN A 22 -2.78 13.30 9.57
N PHE A 23 -3.73 13.13 10.50
CA PHE A 23 -3.89 14.00 11.67
C PHE A 23 -2.64 13.98 12.58
N LYS A 24 -2.02 12.82 12.75
CA LYS A 24 -0.80 12.67 13.56
C LYS A 24 0.48 13.07 12.80
N GLY A 25 0.40 13.29 11.48
CA GLY A 25 1.56 13.57 10.64
C GLY A 25 2.55 12.39 10.57
N ILE A 26 2.05 11.15 10.64
CA ILE A 26 2.86 9.93 10.59
C ILE A 26 2.62 9.16 9.29
N HIS A 27 3.58 8.34 8.90
CA HIS A 27 3.52 7.56 7.67
C HIS A 27 2.57 6.36 7.79
N LEU A 28 1.76 6.15 6.76
CA LEU A 28 0.93 4.96 6.56
C LEU A 28 1.59 4.07 5.50
N ILE A 29 2.04 2.89 5.91
CA ILE A 29 2.63 1.87 5.03
C ILE A 29 1.63 0.72 4.91
N CYS A 30 1.10 0.50 3.71
CA CYS A 30 0.15 -0.56 3.41
C CYS A 30 0.88 -1.71 2.68
N ASP A 31 1.00 -2.86 3.34
CA ASP A 31 1.49 -4.08 2.72
C ASP A 31 0.32 -4.80 2.02
N GLU A 32 0.30 -4.70 0.69
CA GLU A 32 -0.76 -5.24 -0.16
C GLU A 32 -0.28 -6.50 -0.90
N ILE A 33 0.74 -7.21 -0.39
CA ILE A 33 1.32 -8.43 -1.01
C ILE A 33 0.31 -9.55 -1.31
N TYR A 34 -0.83 -9.57 -0.62
CA TYR A 34 -1.92 -10.54 -0.80
C TYR A 34 -3.12 -9.97 -1.59
N SER A 35 -2.95 -8.84 -2.29
CA SER A 35 -4.05 -8.14 -2.97
C SER A 35 -4.79 -9.03 -3.98
N ALA A 36 -4.10 -9.92 -4.68
CA ALA A 36 -4.71 -10.80 -5.68
C ALA A 36 -5.15 -12.17 -5.13
N THR A 37 -4.97 -12.45 -3.83
CA THR A 37 -5.41 -13.72 -3.20
C THR A 37 -6.75 -13.59 -2.47
N VAL A 38 -7.62 -12.67 -2.89
CA VAL A 38 -8.97 -12.54 -2.35
C VAL A 38 -9.94 -13.39 -3.17
N PHE A 39 -10.48 -14.43 -2.54
CA PHE A 39 -11.37 -15.42 -3.18
C PHE A 39 -12.85 -15.26 -2.79
N SER A 40 -13.17 -14.32 -1.90
CA SER A 40 -14.50 -14.14 -1.33
C SER A 40 -14.87 -12.66 -1.23
N GLU A 41 -16.16 -12.36 -1.35
CA GLU A 41 -16.71 -11.04 -1.04
C GLU A 41 -16.67 -10.76 0.47
N PRO A 42 -16.49 -9.49 0.90
CA PRO A 42 -16.29 -8.29 0.09
C PRO A 42 -14.91 -8.26 -0.58
N GLY A 43 -14.84 -7.67 -1.79
CA GLY A 43 -13.60 -7.56 -2.55
C GLY A 43 -12.49 -6.76 -1.82
N PHE A 44 -11.25 -6.95 -2.25
CA PHE A 44 -10.12 -6.17 -1.76
C PHE A 44 -10.28 -4.68 -2.12
N VAL A 45 -10.07 -3.81 -1.14
CA VAL A 45 -9.98 -2.36 -1.36
C VAL A 45 -8.53 -1.94 -1.12
N SER A 46 -7.88 -1.38 -2.14
CA SER A 46 -6.53 -0.82 -2.00
C SER A 46 -6.59 0.54 -1.31
N ILE A 47 -5.53 0.89 -0.57
CA ILE A 47 -5.39 2.24 -0.01
C ILE A 47 -5.38 3.31 -1.12
N ALA A 48 -4.94 2.97 -2.34
CA ALA A 48 -4.94 3.90 -3.47
C ALA A 48 -6.36 4.38 -3.83
N GLU A 49 -7.37 3.49 -3.75
CA GLU A 49 -8.77 3.87 -3.98
C GLU A 49 -9.31 4.78 -2.88
N VAL A 50 -8.96 4.48 -1.63
CA VAL A 50 -9.38 5.28 -0.46
C VAL A 50 -8.78 6.68 -0.55
N VAL A 51 -7.51 6.78 -0.91
CA VAL A 51 -6.82 8.04 -1.14
C VAL A 51 -7.50 8.83 -2.26
N GLN A 52 -7.79 8.21 -3.41
CA GLN A 52 -8.44 8.89 -4.54
C GLN A 52 -9.80 9.45 -4.16
N GLN A 53 -10.62 8.71 -3.41
CA GLN A 53 -11.91 9.21 -2.92
C GLN A 53 -11.74 10.35 -1.92
N ALA A 54 -10.74 10.24 -1.04
CA ALA A 54 -10.52 11.24 -0.01
C ALA A 54 -9.90 12.54 -0.56
N GLN A 55 -9.26 12.51 -1.73
CA GLN A 55 -8.87 13.73 -2.47
C GLN A 55 -10.08 14.58 -2.93
N HIS A 56 -11.27 13.98 -3.04
CA HIS A 56 -12.50 14.70 -3.34
C HIS A 56 -13.22 15.21 -2.08
N ALA A 57 -12.72 14.90 -0.88
CA ALA A 57 -13.27 15.38 0.38
C ALA A 57 -12.76 16.79 0.72
N GLU A 58 -13.44 17.45 1.65
CA GLU A 58 -13.12 18.83 2.06
C GLU A 58 -11.77 18.95 2.82
N GLU A 59 -11.28 17.87 3.42
CA GLU A 59 -10.04 17.87 4.20
C GLU A 59 -8.82 17.48 3.36
N PRO A 60 -7.77 18.32 3.31
CA PRO A 60 -6.56 17.99 2.57
C PRO A 60 -5.80 16.84 3.25
N ILE A 61 -5.51 15.80 2.48
CA ILE A 61 -4.68 14.67 2.90
C ILE A 61 -3.27 14.85 2.34
N ASN A 62 -2.27 14.68 3.21
CA ASN A 62 -0.89 14.68 2.81
C ASN A 62 -0.50 13.32 2.20
N LEU A 63 -0.49 13.26 0.87
CA LEU A 63 -0.13 12.06 0.11
C LEU A 63 1.31 11.61 0.39
N ASP A 64 2.21 12.52 0.78
CA ASP A 64 3.62 12.21 1.04
C ASP A 64 3.82 11.20 2.20
N LEU A 65 2.77 10.97 2.99
CA LEU A 65 2.77 10.05 4.11
C LEU A 65 2.27 8.65 3.73
N VAL A 66 1.76 8.44 2.51
CA VAL A 66 1.17 7.17 2.08
C VAL A 66 2.15 6.38 1.22
N HIS A 67 2.37 5.12 1.59
CA HIS A 67 3.26 4.19 0.92
C HIS A 67 2.60 2.80 0.79
N ILE A 68 2.79 2.15 -0.34
CA ILE A 68 2.29 0.81 -0.65
C ILE A 68 3.49 -0.10 -0.91
N VAL A 69 3.48 -1.28 -0.29
CA VAL A 69 4.46 -2.34 -0.51
C VAL A 69 3.76 -3.51 -1.17
N TYR A 70 4.38 -4.04 -2.23
CA TYR A 70 3.81 -5.13 -3.02
C TYR A 70 4.88 -6.14 -3.44
N SER A 71 4.48 -7.39 -3.70
CA SER A 71 5.35 -8.41 -4.27
C SER A 71 4.55 -9.48 -5.01
N LEU A 72 5.12 -10.01 -6.10
CA LEU A 72 4.55 -11.11 -6.88
C LEU A 72 4.72 -12.49 -6.21
N SER A 73 5.40 -12.55 -5.07
CA SER A 73 5.76 -13.80 -4.41
C SER A 73 4.55 -14.63 -3.96
N LYS A 74 3.45 -13.95 -3.58
CA LYS A 74 2.26 -14.58 -3.03
C LYS A 74 1.12 -14.67 -4.03
N ASP A 75 0.97 -13.64 -4.85
CA ASP A 75 -0.12 -13.55 -5.83
C ASP A 75 0.09 -14.50 -7.03
N LEU A 76 1.31 -14.58 -7.59
CA LEU A 76 1.60 -15.44 -8.75
C LEU A 76 2.37 -16.72 -8.40
N GLY A 77 2.66 -16.96 -7.11
CA GLY A 77 3.43 -18.13 -6.69
C GLY A 77 4.87 -18.14 -7.22
N PHE A 78 5.44 -16.97 -7.50
CA PHE A 78 6.81 -16.81 -8.03
C PHE A 78 7.80 -16.26 -6.98
N PRO A 79 7.99 -16.89 -5.80
CA PRO A 79 8.94 -16.39 -4.80
C PRO A 79 10.39 -16.53 -5.27
N GLY A 80 10.67 -17.29 -6.33
CA GLY A 80 12.01 -17.47 -6.90
C GLY A 80 12.56 -16.23 -7.62
N PHE A 81 11.69 -15.41 -8.21
CA PHE A 81 12.10 -14.24 -9.00
C PHE A 81 12.41 -12.99 -8.15
N ARG A 82 12.07 -13.00 -6.85
CA ARG A 82 12.38 -11.91 -5.89
C ARG A 82 11.89 -10.53 -6.35
N VAL A 83 10.73 -10.47 -6.98
CA VAL A 83 10.12 -9.20 -7.43
C VAL A 83 9.39 -8.54 -6.26
N GLY A 84 9.95 -7.45 -5.76
CA GLY A 84 9.34 -6.55 -4.77
C GLY A 84 9.17 -5.16 -5.36
N VAL A 85 8.05 -4.52 -5.05
CA VAL A 85 7.70 -3.19 -5.54
C VAL A 85 7.39 -2.30 -4.33
N ILE A 86 7.99 -1.11 -4.31
CA ILE A 86 7.64 -0.04 -3.39
C ILE A 86 6.98 1.05 -4.23
N TYR A 87 5.74 1.37 -3.90
CA TYR A 87 5.01 2.47 -4.50
C TYR A 87 4.79 3.53 -3.43
N SER A 88 5.15 4.77 -3.72
CA SER A 88 4.98 5.88 -2.79
C SER A 88 4.60 7.12 -3.56
N TYR A 89 3.69 7.91 -2.99
CA TYR A 89 3.33 9.22 -3.52
C TYR A 89 4.40 10.30 -3.22
N ASN A 90 5.37 10.00 -2.35
CA ASN A 90 6.43 10.92 -1.97
C ASN A 90 7.66 10.74 -2.86
N ASP A 91 7.97 11.73 -3.69
CA ASP A 91 9.11 11.70 -4.61
C ASP A 91 10.45 11.50 -3.90
N ARG A 92 10.62 12.00 -2.67
CA ARG A 92 11.86 11.81 -1.90
C ARG A 92 12.02 10.35 -1.49
N VAL A 93 10.93 9.72 -1.06
CA VAL A 93 10.92 8.29 -0.71
C VAL A 93 11.16 7.44 -1.94
N VAL A 94 10.52 7.74 -3.08
CA VAL A 94 10.75 7.04 -4.35
C VAL A 94 12.22 7.13 -4.78
N ASN A 95 12.82 8.33 -4.71
CA ASN A 95 14.22 8.53 -5.08
C ASN A 95 15.19 7.80 -4.15
N CYS A 96 14.95 7.83 -2.84
CA CYS A 96 15.76 7.09 -1.88
C CYS A 96 15.58 5.57 -2.06
N ALA A 97 14.34 5.09 -2.19
CA ALA A 97 14.03 3.69 -2.43
C ALA A 97 14.69 3.18 -3.71
N ARG A 98 14.70 3.97 -4.79
CA ARG A 98 15.39 3.63 -6.04
C ARG A 98 16.92 3.57 -5.90
N LYS A 99 17.52 4.47 -5.10
CA LYS A 99 18.97 4.43 -4.82
C LYS A 99 19.35 3.25 -3.94
N MET A 100 18.46 2.87 -3.01
CA MET A 100 18.63 1.72 -2.11
C MET A 100 18.20 0.40 -2.75
N SER A 101 17.43 0.43 -3.84
CA SER A 101 17.09 -0.75 -4.63
C SER A 101 18.30 -1.15 -5.46
N SER A 102 19.32 -1.66 -4.78
CA SER A 102 20.44 -2.36 -5.38
C SER A 102 19.96 -3.74 -5.84
N PHE A 103 19.14 -3.75 -6.89
CA PHE A 103 19.10 -4.84 -7.84
C PHE A 103 19.94 -4.38 -9.03
N GLY A 104 21.03 -5.10 -9.28
CA GLY A 104 21.95 -4.81 -10.38
C GLY A 104 21.23 -4.84 -11.72
N LEU A 105 21.00 -3.66 -12.29
CA LEU A 105 21.05 -3.52 -13.74
C LEU A 105 22.54 -3.60 -14.11
N VAL A 106 22.95 -4.79 -14.55
CA VAL A 106 24.00 -4.91 -15.58
C VAL A 106 23.35 -4.53 -16.90
#